data_AF-A0A226E0U2-F1
#
_entry.id   AF-A0A226E0U2-F1
#
_cell.length_a   1.000
_cell.length_b   1.000
_cell.length_c   1.000
_cell.angle_alpha   90.00
_cell.angle_beta   90.00
_cell.angle_gamma   90.00
#
_symmetry.space_group_name_H-M   'P 1'
#
loop_
_entity.id
_entity.type
_entity.pdbx_description
1 polymer ?
#
loop_
_entity_poly.entity_id
_entity_poly.type
_entity_poly.pdbx_seq_one_letter_code
_entity_poly.pdbx_strand_id
1 'polypeptide(L)'
;MRGLLFAVVVLGVGSFAEGYVSHGEACDQSLPATSCNPSQDIACRGGFCECINTDDMEFDLDRQRCVVLAGGSCYKSSGVNYACVTSANCQYSSKQCVCQYQKSPTQERHCAASHGAVCNATIECNSEDLLVCAFDRCRCPNPINHVFKEGRNRCFIKVGAACSLNPGPNSVTCDPEENECRADLQSPTGYSCQCLSGFHIEHLERQCVRGYLQDCKDSNDEDIHPPCDYVGGLHCYQRRCQCYLSPDQAWDPAQLACAMLEGRGCALEDKQLYPWLDEYFFRCFTGLECIPFNGHKYEGICRRPATTEI
;
A
#
# COMPACT_ATOMS: atom_id res chain seq x y z
N MET A 1 25.25 77.44 17.76
CA MET A 1 24.54 76.88 18.92
C MET A 1 24.51 75.37 18.77
N ARG A 2 25.31 74.65 19.57
CA ARG A 2 25.34 73.18 19.58
C ARG A 2 24.35 72.71 20.65
N GLY A 3 23.26 72.07 20.26
CA GLY A 3 22.29 71.47 21.17
C GLY A 3 22.78 70.10 21.62
N LEU A 4 23.07 69.95 22.91
CA LEU A 4 23.26 68.65 23.56
C LEU A 4 21.88 67.97 23.71
N LEU A 5 21.70 66.83 23.05
CA LEU A 5 20.62 65.89 23.32
C LEU A 5 21.05 65.00 24.49
N PHE A 6 20.38 65.12 25.63
CA PHE A 6 20.50 64.19 26.74
C PHE A 6 19.57 63.00 26.49
N ALA A 7 20.15 61.82 26.27
CA ALA A 7 19.42 60.55 26.29
C ALA A 7 19.20 60.13 27.75
N VAL A 8 17.94 60.19 28.20
CA VAL A 8 17.53 59.63 29.50
C VAL A 8 17.31 58.13 29.29
N VAL A 9 18.26 57.32 29.78
CA VAL A 9 18.11 55.86 29.85
C VAL A 9 17.26 55.56 31.09
N VAL A 10 15.99 55.21 30.87
CA VAL A 10 15.11 54.69 31.91
C VAL A 10 15.45 53.21 32.11
N LEU A 11 16.19 52.88 33.16
CA LEU A 11 16.37 51.51 33.62
C LEU A 11 15.09 51.06 34.33
N GLY A 12 14.13 50.54 33.55
CA GLY A 12 13.00 49.82 34.09
C GLY A 12 13.48 48.51 34.71
N VAL A 13 13.35 48.38 36.03
CA VAL A 13 13.37 47.08 36.72
C VAL A 13 12.12 46.31 36.31
N GLY A 14 12.17 45.72 35.13
CA GLY A 14 11.20 44.73 34.69
C GLY A 14 11.31 43.51 35.60
N SER A 15 10.19 43.06 36.14
CA SER A 15 10.07 41.77 36.80
C SER A 15 10.75 40.71 35.93
N PHE A 16 11.73 40.00 36.49
CA PHE A 16 12.37 38.87 35.84
C PHE A 16 11.29 37.80 35.64
N ALA A 17 10.63 37.83 34.48
CA ALA A 17 9.97 36.64 33.98
C ALA A 17 11.06 35.57 33.94
N GLU A 18 10.87 34.47 34.68
CA GLU A 18 11.78 33.34 34.68
C GLU A 18 12.01 32.95 33.22
N GLY A 19 13.21 33.28 32.72
CA GLY A 19 13.53 33.25 31.31
C GLY A 19 13.76 31.81 30.89
N TYR A 20 12.71 31.14 30.45
CA TYR A 20 12.87 29.86 29.79
C TYR A 20 13.65 30.05 28.49
N VAL A 21 14.62 29.16 28.25
CA VAL A 21 15.36 29.08 27.00
C VAL A 21 14.63 28.16 26.00
N SER A 22 14.81 28.44 24.72
CA SER A 22 14.15 27.78 23.58
C SER A 22 14.93 26.55 23.09
N HIS A 23 14.32 25.78 22.18
CA HIS A 23 14.99 24.65 21.54
C HIS A 23 16.34 25.04 20.92
N GLY A 24 17.38 24.24 21.19
CA GLY A 24 18.75 24.45 20.72
C GLY A 24 19.57 25.43 21.56
N GLU A 25 18.96 26.15 22.51
CA GLU A 25 19.70 27.04 23.41
C GLU A 25 20.34 26.27 24.57
N ALA A 26 21.43 26.83 25.10
CA ALA A 26 22.15 26.23 26.23
C ALA A 26 21.30 26.27 27.51
N CYS A 27 21.32 25.17 28.25
CA CYS A 27 20.56 25.00 29.48
C CYS A 27 21.45 24.52 30.63
N ASP A 28 21.03 24.85 31.85
CA ASP A 28 21.72 24.40 33.05
C ASP A 28 21.15 23.04 33.49
N GLN A 29 21.97 22.00 33.39
CA GLN A 29 21.62 20.64 33.82
C GLN A 29 21.39 20.54 35.33
N SER A 30 21.91 21.48 36.13
CA SER A 30 21.66 21.54 37.57
C SER A 30 20.25 22.06 37.90
N LEU A 31 19.59 22.73 36.94
CA LEU A 31 18.23 23.26 37.03
C LEU A 31 17.39 22.82 35.82
N PRO A 32 17.16 21.52 35.62
CA PRO A 32 16.58 20.99 34.39
C PRO A 32 15.09 21.32 34.23
N ALA A 33 14.37 21.57 35.33
CA ALA A 33 12.93 21.87 35.32
C ALA A 33 12.60 23.35 35.01
N THR A 34 13.58 24.26 35.12
CA THR A 34 13.39 25.70 34.98
C THR A 34 14.19 26.33 33.85
N SER A 35 15.12 25.59 33.24
CA SER A 35 15.92 26.11 32.13
C SER A 35 15.15 26.08 30.80
N CYS A 36 14.58 24.94 30.39
CA CYS A 36 13.91 24.81 29.09
C CYS A 36 12.41 25.09 29.17
N ASN A 37 11.84 25.71 28.13
CA ASN A 37 10.40 26.04 28.09
C ASN A 37 9.51 24.78 28.03
N PRO A 38 8.78 24.41 29.10
CA PRO A 38 8.01 23.17 29.13
C PRO A 38 6.80 23.21 28.17
N SER A 39 6.33 24.39 27.76
CA SER A 39 5.23 24.51 26.79
C SER A 39 5.61 24.06 25.37
N GLN A 40 6.91 23.97 25.08
CA GLN A 40 7.45 23.50 23.80
C GLN A 40 7.76 22.00 23.80
N ASP A 41 7.44 21.27 24.89
CA ASP A 41 7.73 19.85 25.04
C ASP A 41 9.24 19.51 24.87
N ILE A 42 10.09 20.38 25.41
CA ILE A 42 11.56 20.26 25.42
C ILE A 42 12.09 20.02 26.84
N ALA A 43 13.28 19.44 26.93
CA ALA A 43 14.01 19.19 28.18
C ALA A 43 15.52 19.43 28.00
N CYS A 44 16.20 19.76 29.08
CA CYS A 44 17.65 19.98 29.07
C CYS A 44 18.39 18.63 28.94
N ARG A 45 18.99 18.38 27.77
CA ARG A 45 19.76 17.16 27.45
C ARG A 45 21.10 17.56 26.85
N GLY A 46 22.19 16.99 27.36
CA GLY A 46 23.53 17.33 26.85
C GLY A 46 23.95 18.80 27.03
N GLY A 47 23.22 19.58 27.84
CA GLY A 47 23.47 21.01 28.04
C GLY A 47 22.73 21.91 27.05
N PHE A 48 21.84 21.35 26.21
CA PHE A 48 20.97 22.09 25.31
C PHE A 48 19.51 21.68 25.50
N CYS A 49 18.58 22.58 25.18
CA CYS A 49 17.17 22.23 25.18
C CYS A 49 16.81 21.46 23.92
N GLU A 50 16.43 20.20 24.08
CA GLU A 50 16.06 19.29 22.99
C GLU A 50 14.66 18.72 23.25
N CYS A 51 14.04 18.07 22.26
CA CYS A 51 12.75 17.41 22.48
C CYS A 51 12.82 16.35 23.58
N ILE A 52 11.73 16.21 24.35
CA ILE A 52 11.66 15.28 25.48
C ILE A 52 11.99 13.84 25.07
N ASN A 53 11.61 13.42 23.85
CA ASN A 53 12.00 12.15 23.26
C ASN A 53 12.56 12.39 21.85
N THR A 54 13.89 12.41 21.72
CA THR A 54 14.59 12.69 20.45
C THR A 54 14.42 11.59 19.40
N ASP A 55 14.09 10.38 19.81
CA ASP A 55 13.89 9.25 18.88
C ASP A 55 12.51 9.32 18.22
N ASP A 56 11.53 9.90 18.92
CA ASP A 56 10.16 9.96 18.45
C ASP A 56 9.60 11.34 18.14
N MET A 57 10.36 12.39 18.44
CA MET A 57 9.93 13.76 18.31
C MET A 57 10.94 14.60 17.55
N GLU A 58 10.42 15.55 16.80
CA GLU A 58 11.18 16.60 16.13
C GLU A 58 10.66 17.98 16.56
N PHE A 59 11.50 19.01 16.43
CA PHE A 59 11.07 20.38 16.69
C PHE A 59 10.46 20.99 15.44
N ASP A 60 9.15 21.25 15.49
CA ASP A 60 8.41 21.91 14.42
C ASP A 60 8.58 23.43 14.57
N LEU A 61 9.33 24.04 13.63
CA LEU A 61 9.63 25.48 13.64
C LEU A 61 8.38 26.34 13.43
N ASP A 62 7.39 25.88 12.66
CA ASP A 62 6.17 26.66 12.40
C ASP A 62 5.28 26.70 13.66
N ARG A 63 5.24 25.59 14.40
CA ARG A 63 4.47 25.48 15.66
C ARG A 63 5.26 25.86 16.90
N GLN A 64 6.57 26.09 16.76
CA GLN A 64 7.50 26.42 17.84
C GLN A 64 7.42 25.44 19.02
N ARG A 65 7.31 24.14 18.72
CA ARG A 65 7.22 23.06 19.74
C ARG A 65 7.65 21.72 19.17
N CYS A 66 8.00 20.79 20.05
CA CYS A 66 8.22 19.41 19.66
C CYS A 66 6.92 18.70 19.31
N VAL A 67 6.96 17.96 18.21
CA VAL A 67 5.85 17.13 17.70
C VAL A 67 6.30 15.68 17.59
N VAL A 68 5.38 14.75 17.85
CA VAL A 68 5.63 13.30 17.75
C VAL A 68 5.45 12.86 16.30
N LEU A 69 6.46 12.19 15.74
CA LEU A 69 6.41 11.63 14.39
C LEU A 69 5.42 10.44 14.31
N ALA A 70 5.01 10.06 13.11
CA ALA A 70 4.08 8.94 12.89
C ALA A 70 4.60 7.62 13.52
N GLY A 71 3.71 6.85 14.13
CA GLY A 71 4.02 5.65 14.90
C GLY A 71 4.53 5.90 16.33
N GLY A 72 5.02 7.12 16.62
CA GLY A 72 5.48 7.51 17.95
C GLY A 72 4.35 7.61 18.97
N SER A 73 4.66 7.40 20.25
CA SER A 73 3.69 7.50 21.35
C SER A 73 3.31 8.96 21.61
N CYS A 74 2.01 9.27 21.52
CA CYS A 74 1.48 10.61 21.71
C CYS A 74 0.86 10.83 23.10
N TYR A 75 0.91 9.85 24.00
CA TYR A 75 0.25 9.90 25.30
C TYR A 75 1.24 10.27 26.42
N LYS A 76 0.95 11.33 27.18
CA LYS A 76 1.71 11.68 28.39
C LYS A 76 1.15 10.97 29.62
N SER A 77 2.02 10.68 30.59
CA SER A 77 1.61 10.21 31.92
C SER A 77 0.64 11.17 32.63
N SER A 78 0.69 12.47 32.30
CA SER A 78 -0.22 13.50 32.80
C SER A 78 -1.62 13.48 32.18
N GLY A 79 -1.88 12.63 31.17
CA GLY A 79 -3.15 12.55 30.46
C GLY A 79 -3.36 13.60 29.37
N VAL A 80 -2.39 14.48 29.13
CA VAL A 80 -2.41 15.44 28.00
C VAL A 80 -1.59 14.87 26.85
N ASN A 81 -2.14 14.81 25.63
CA ASN A 81 -1.40 14.25 24.50
C ASN A 81 -0.32 15.22 23.98
N TYR A 82 0.81 14.68 23.50
CA TYR A 82 1.74 15.44 22.66
C TYR A 82 1.08 15.78 21.32
N ALA A 83 1.50 16.89 20.70
CA ALA A 83 1.10 17.20 19.34
C ALA A 83 1.78 16.22 18.37
N CYS A 84 1.06 15.72 17.38
CA CYS A 84 1.65 14.91 16.30
C CYS A 84 2.15 15.80 15.15
N VAL A 85 3.03 15.25 14.31
CA VAL A 85 3.44 15.86 13.03
C VAL A 85 2.25 16.28 12.18
N THR A 86 2.48 17.21 11.25
CA THR A 86 1.44 17.69 10.34
C THR A 86 0.74 16.54 9.62
N SER A 87 -0.59 16.57 9.67
CA SER A 87 -1.48 15.53 9.12
C SER A 87 -1.42 14.17 9.82
N ALA A 88 -0.96 14.11 11.06
CA ALA A 88 -1.17 12.96 11.95
C ALA A 88 -2.07 13.35 13.13
N ASN A 89 -2.83 12.38 13.63
CA ASN A 89 -3.64 12.52 14.84
C ASN A 89 -3.25 11.47 15.87
N CYS A 90 -3.30 11.83 17.16
CA CYS A 90 -3.10 10.89 18.25
C CYS A 90 -4.31 9.95 18.35
N GLN A 91 -4.14 8.68 17.98
CA GLN A 91 -5.21 7.71 18.04
C GLN A 91 -5.33 7.13 19.46
N TYR A 92 -6.51 7.25 20.07
CA TYR A 92 -6.70 6.90 21.48
C TYR A 92 -6.52 5.39 21.78
N SER A 93 -6.89 4.52 20.84
CA SER A 93 -6.79 3.07 20.99
C SER A 93 -5.34 2.57 21.01
N SER A 94 -4.52 3.04 20.07
CA SER A 94 -3.11 2.66 19.95
C SER A 94 -2.17 3.55 20.77
N LYS A 95 -2.64 4.74 21.18
CA LYS A 95 -1.83 5.81 21.82
C LYS A 95 -0.66 6.28 20.95
N GLN A 96 -0.78 6.12 19.64
CA GLN A 96 0.25 6.49 18.66
C GLN A 96 -0.24 7.61 17.73
N CYS A 97 0.69 8.38 17.20
CA CYS A 97 0.41 9.28 16.09
C CYS A 97 0.18 8.47 14.81
N VAL A 98 -1.02 8.56 14.25
CA VAL A 98 -1.38 7.87 13.01
C VAL A 98 -1.67 8.92 11.94
N CYS A 99 -1.16 8.71 10.73
CA CYS A 99 -1.44 9.58 9.60
C CYS A 99 -2.95 9.65 9.33
N GLN A 100 -3.43 10.85 9.01
CA GLN A 100 -4.83 11.09 8.68
C GLN A 100 -5.23 10.34 7.39
N TYR A 101 -6.54 10.26 7.13
CA TYR A 101 -7.11 9.52 6.00
C TYR A 101 -6.41 9.85 4.67
N GLN A 102 -6.10 8.80 3.89
CA GLN A 102 -5.36 8.87 2.62
C GLN A 102 -3.92 9.43 2.73
N LYS A 103 -3.26 9.18 3.87
CA LYS A 103 -1.84 9.47 4.03
C LYS A 103 -1.11 8.26 4.61
N SER A 104 0.13 8.05 4.17
CA SER A 104 1.02 7.00 4.66
C SER A 104 2.24 7.62 5.37
N PRO A 105 2.80 6.94 6.37
CA PRO A 105 4.05 7.38 6.99
C PRO A 105 5.22 7.20 6.02
N THR A 106 6.12 8.17 5.99
CA THR A 106 7.43 8.07 5.31
C THR A 106 8.45 7.36 6.21
N GLN A 107 9.67 7.11 5.71
CA GLN A 107 10.79 6.52 6.42
C GLN A 107 11.27 7.44 7.54
N GLU A 108 11.20 8.75 7.29
CA GLU A 108 11.39 9.82 8.30
C GLU A 108 10.17 9.97 9.23
N ARG A 109 9.12 9.17 9.03
CA ARG A 109 7.90 9.11 9.83
C ARG A 109 7.06 10.40 9.78
N HIS A 110 7.16 11.16 8.72
CA HIS A 110 6.18 12.20 8.38
C HIS A 110 4.99 11.58 7.63
N CYS A 111 3.92 12.35 7.46
CA CYS A 111 2.74 11.87 6.71
C CYS A 111 2.69 12.48 5.31
N ALA A 112 2.82 11.64 4.28
CA ALA A 112 2.70 12.03 2.87
C ALA A 112 1.41 11.47 2.26
N ALA A 113 0.97 12.04 1.13
CA ALA A 113 -0.26 11.59 0.48
C ALA A 113 -0.09 10.17 -0.11
N SER A 114 -0.98 9.24 0.26
CA SER A 114 -0.91 7.82 -0.13
C SER A 114 -1.56 7.58 -1.50
N HIS A 115 -1.54 6.35 -2.01
CA HIS A 115 -2.19 6.01 -3.28
C HIS A 115 -3.68 6.41 -3.28
N GLY A 116 -4.14 7.02 -4.37
CA GLY A 116 -5.51 7.52 -4.54
C GLY A 116 -5.80 8.86 -3.85
N ALA A 117 -4.94 9.32 -2.93
CA ALA A 117 -5.08 10.59 -2.24
C ALA A 117 -5.03 11.78 -3.19
N VAL A 118 -5.69 12.89 -2.84
CA VAL A 118 -5.60 14.13 -3.60
C VAL A 118 -4.22 14.77 -3.40
N CYS A 119 -3.61 15.23 -4.48
CA CYS A 119 -2.29 15.85 -4.48
C CYS A 119 -2.27 17.10 -5.37
N ASN A 120 -1.28 17.97 -5.15
CA ASN A 120 -1.03 19.18 -5.94
C ASN A 120 0.41 19.67 -5.72
N ALA A 121 0.75 20.88 -6.17
CA ALA A 121 2.08 21.46 -5.99
C ALA A 121 2.51 21.69 -4.51
N THR A 122 1.57 21.64 -3.57
CA THR A 122 1.81 21.81 -2.12
C THR A 122 1.66 20.51 -1.32
N ILE A 123 0.96 19.52 -1.88
CA ILE A 123 0.69 18.22 -1.26
C ILE A 123 1.39 17.17 -2.08
N GLU A 124 2.57 16.78 -1.62
CA GLU A 124 3.39 15.77 -2.27
C GLU A 124 2.89 14.35 -1.96
N CYS A 125 2.96 13.49 -2.98
CA CYS A 125 2.73 12.07 -2.82
C CYS A 125 3.90 11.42 -2.12
N ASN A 126 3.65 10.30 -1.43
CA ASN A 126 4.73 9.54 -0.82
C ASN A 126 5.66 8.98 -1.90
N SER A 127 6.85 9.57 -2.02
CA SER A 127 7.84 9.21 -3.03
C SER A 127 8.54 7.89 -2.72
N GLU A 128 8.52 7.45 -1.45
CA GLU A 128 9.05 6.16 -1.01
C GLU A 128 8.16 4.99 -1.42
N ASP A 129 6.85 5.24 -1.50
CA ASP A 129 5.84 4.35 -2.07
C ASP A 129 5.90 4.34 -3.62
N LEU A 130 6.85 5.12 -4.19
CA LEU A 130 7.05 5.38 -5.61
C LEU A 130 5.83 6.02 -6.30
N LEU A 131 5.06 6.81 -5.55
CA LEU A 131 3.89 7.50 -6.07
C LEU A 131 4.27 8.84 -6.71
N VAL A 132 3.52 9.22 -7.74
CA VAL A 132 3.60 10.55 -8.36
C VAL A 132 2.24 11.21 -8.37
N CYS A 133 2.23 12.54 -8.35
CA CYS A 133 1.01 13.30 -8.49
C CYS A 133 0.59 13.38 -9.97
N ALA A 134 -0.45 12.66 -10.34
CA ALA A 134 -0.97 12.63 -11.70
C ALA A 134 -2.50 12.75 -11.70
N PHE A 135 -3.03 13.73 -12.42
CA PHE A 135 -4.47 14.03 -12.46
C PHE A 135 -5.05 14.28 -11.05
N ASP A 136 -4.38 15.17 -10.31
CA ASP A 136 -4.71 15.58 -8.94
C ASP A 136 -4.80 14.44 -7.92
N ARG A 137 -4.23 13.27 -8.25
CA ARG A 137 -4.18 12.11 -7.35
C ARG A 137 -2.82 11.42 -7.35
N CYS A 138 -2.45 10.86 -6.20
CA CYS A 138 -1.26 10.03 -6.08
C CYS A 138 -1.49 8.67 -6.74
N ARG A 139 -0.68 8.35 -7.75
CA ARG A 139 -0.79 7.12 -8.53
C ARG A 139 0.60 6.59 -8.87
N CYS A 140 0.66 5.35 -9.35
CA CYS A 140 1.90 4.82 -9.89
C CYS A 140 2.33 5.60 -11.16
N PRO A 141 3.65 5.76 -11.41
CA PRO A 141 4.16 6.58 -12.51
C PRO A 141 3.65 6.19 -13.89
N ASN A 142 3.39 4.90 -14.11
CA ASN A 142 2.82 4.38 -15.33
C ASN A 142 1.65 3.43 -14.98
N PRO A 143 0.40 3.92 -14.89
CA PRO A 143 -0.73 3.10 -14.46
C PRO A 143 -1.10 1.98 -15.43
N ILE A 144 -0.59 2.01 -16.67
CA ILE A 144 -0.79 0.93 -17.65
C ILE A 144 0.07 -0.28 -17.29
N ASN A 145 1.32 -0.03 -16.88
CA ASN A 145 2.32 -1.08 -16.64
C ASN A 145 2.65 -1.27 -15.17
N HIS A 146 2.16 -0.43 -14.26
CA HIS A 146 2.43 -0.49 -12.83
C HIS A 146 1.13 -0.67 -12.06
N VAL A 147 1.21 -1.36 -10.93
CA VAL A 147 0.12 -1.59 -9.99
C VAL A 147 0.55 -1.19 -8.59
N PHE A 148 -0.34 -0.53 -7.85
CA PHE A 148 -0.10 -0.26 -6.44
C PHE A 148 -0.59 -1.45 -5.61
N LYS A 149 0.28 -2.01 -4.77
CA LYS A 149 -0.09 -3.08 -3.84
C LYS A 149 -0.21 -2.53 -2.44
N GLU A 150 -1.44 -2.48 -1.92
CA GLU A 150 -1.74 -1.92 -0.59
C GLU A 150 -1.00 -2.63 0.54
N GLY A 151 -0.94 -3.98 0.51
CA GLY A 151 -0.19 -4.75 1.51
C GLY A 151 1.31 -4.49 1.55
N ARG A 152 1.86 -3.84 0.52
CA ARG A 152 3.27 -3.43 0.42
C ARG A 152 3.46 -1.92 0.44
N ASN A 153 2.37 -1.17 0.40
CA ASN A 153 2.33 0.29 0.20
C ASN A 153 3.29 0.77 -0.90
N ARG A 154 3.37 0.06 -2.04
CA ARG A 154 4.32 0.43 -3.09
C ARG A 154 3.82 0.08 -4.48
N CYS A 155 4.28 0.84 -5.46
CA CYS A 155 4.10 0.52 -6.87
C CYS A 155 5.06 -0.59 -7.34
N PHE A 156 4.52 -1.53 -8.11
CA PHE A 156 5.27 -2.61 -8.76
C PHE A 156 4.96 -2.65 -10.25
N ILE A 157 5.88 -3.21 -11.04
CA ILE A 157 5.69 -3.47 -12.46
C ILE A 157 4.75 -4.69 -12.63
N LYS A 158 3.72 -4.55 -13.46
CA LYS A 158 2.78 -5.63 -13.83
C LYS A 158 3.52 -6.72 -14.61
N VAL A 159 3.01 -7.95 -14.53
CA VAL A 159 3.61 -9.10 -15.22
C VAL A 159 3.52 -8.89 -16.74
N GLY A 160 4.58 -9.29 -17.44
CA GLY A 160 4.76 -9.09 -18.88
C GLY A 160 5.17 -7.67 -19.28
N ALA A 161 5.18 -6.69 -18.38
CA ALA A 161 5.72 -5.37 -18.67
C ALA A 161 7.25 -5.36 -18.55
N ALA A 162 7.87 -4.42 -19.28
CA ALA A 162 9.32 -4.28 -19.35
C ALA A 162 9.93 -3.93 -17.98
N CYS A 163 11.05 -4.56 -17.63
CA CYS A 163 11.78 -4.32 -16.39
C CYS A 163 13.28 -4.12 -16.63
N SER A 164 14.01 -3.75 -15.57
CA SER A 164 15.47 -3.63 -15.55
C SER A 164 16.05 -4.59 -14.50
N LEU A 165 17.15 -5.28 -14.83
CA LEU A 165 17.87 -6.12 -13.87
C LEU A 165 18.57 -5.32 -12.77
N ASN A 166 18.93 -4.07 -13.05
CA ASN A 166 19.61 -3.18 -12.11
C ASN A 166 18.77 -1.92 -11.90
N PRO A 167 17.64 -2.03 -11.20
CA PRO A 167 16.82 -0.88 -10.85
C PRO A 167 17.61 0.05 -9.92
N GLY A 168 17.46 1.37 -10.12
CA GLY A 168 17.95 2.35 -9.13
C GLY A 168 17.15 2.27 -7.82
N PRO A 169 17.65 2.85 -6.71
CA PRO A 169 17.03 2.73 -5.39
C PRO A 169 15.57 3.25 -5.34
N ASN A 170 15.24 4.22 -6.19
CA ASN A 170 13.91 4.84 -6.27
C ASN A 170 13.20 4.49 -7.58
N SER A 171 13.39 3.28 -8.10
CA SER A 171 12.71 2.81 -9.30
C SER A 171 11.72 1.71 -8.99
N VAL A 172 10.66 1.65 -9.81
CA VAL A 172 9.62 0.62 -9.74
C VAL A 172 10.25 -0.70 -10.17
N THR A 173 10.02 -1.76 -9.40
CA THR A 173 10.55 -3.10 -9.67
C THR A 173 9.43 -4.11 -9.87
N CYS A 174 9.77 -5.30 -10.34
CA CYS A 174 8.93 -6.48 -10.15
C CYS A 174 8.68 -6.70 -8.64
N ASP A 175 7.55 -7.28 -8.27
CA ASP A 175 7.25 -7.67 -6.89
C ASP A 175 8.04 -8.94 -6.53
N PRO A 176 9.07 -8.84 -5.66
CA PRO A 176 10.00 -9.94 -5.40
C PRO A 176 9.36 -11.17 -4.75
N GLU A 177 8.13 -11.06 -4.21
CA GLU A 177 7.45 -12.21 -3.61
C GLU A 177 6.62 -13.03 -4.58
N GLU A 178 6.30 -12.48 -5.76
CA GLU A 178 5.40 -13.11 -6.71
C GLU A 178 5.95 -13.18 -8.13
N ASN A 179 6.86 -12.28 -8.49
CA ASN A 179 7.48 -12.22 -9.80
C ASN A 179 8.95 -11.79 -9.73
N GLU A 180 9.66 -12.01 -10.83
CA GLU A 180 11.04 -11.56 -10.99
C GLU A 180 11.29 -11.06 -12.42
N CYS A 181 12.31 -10.21 -12.57
CA CYS A 181 12.69 -9.67 -13.85
C CYS A 181 13.52 -10.72 -14.63
N ARG A 182 12.94 -11.28 -15.70
CA ARG A 182 13.59 -12.33 -16.52
C ARG A 182 13.82 -11.84 -17.94
N ALA A 183 14.76 -12.49 -18.64
CA ALA A 183 15.02 -12.20 -20.04
C ALA A 183 13.75 -12.46 -20.88
N ASP A 184 13.41 -11.48 -21.71
CA ASP A 184 12.28 -11.52 -22.62
C ASP A 184 12.63 -10.75 -23.90
N LEU A 185 12.82 -11.52 -24.98
CA LEU A 185 13.24 -11.00 -26.28
C LEU A 185 12.18 -10.10 -26.94
N GLN A 186 10.93 -10.14 -26.47
CA GLN A 186 9.85 -9.29 -26.97
C GLN A 186 9.77 -7.96 -26.20
N SER A 187 10.40 -7.88 -25.03
CA SER A 187 10.43 -6.65 -24.25
C SER A 187 11.39 -5.63 -24.86
N PRO A 188 11.03 -4.33 -24.89
CA PRO A 188 11.92 -3.27 -25.38
C PRO A 188 13.21 -3.14 -24.57
N THR A 189 13.24 -3.62 -23.32
CA THR A 189 14.45 -3.61 -22.48
C THR A 189 15.22 -4.93 -22.56
N GLY A 190 14.71 -5.93 -23.28
CA GLY A 190 15.21 -7.31 -23.24
C GLY A 190 14.82 -8.10 -22.00
N TYR A 191 14.05 -7.51 -21.08
CA TYR A 191 13.58 -8.14 -19.84
C TYR A 191 12.13 -7.78 -19.53
N SER A 192 11.36 -8.71 -18.97
CA SER A 192 10.00 -8.46 -18.46
C SER A 192 9.77 -9.12 -17.10
N CYS A 193 8.84 -8.59 -16.31
CA CYS A 193 8.44 -9.25 -15.06
C CYS A 193 7.70 -10.54 -15.40
N GLN A 194 8.14 -11.66 -14.83
CA GLN A 194 7.53 -12.98 -15.01
C GLN A 194 7.22 -13.58 -13.64
N CYS A 195 6.12 -14.33 -13.55
CA CYS A 195 5.72 -14.97 -12.31
C CYS A 195 6.76 -15.99 -11.81
N LEU A 196 6.93 -16.05 -10.50
CA LEU A 196 7.71 -17.10 -9.84
C LEU A 196 7.05 -18.46 -10.03
N SER A 197 7.81 -19.53 -9.80
CA SER A 197 7.29 -20.90 -9.87
C SER A 197 6.09 -21.09 -8.94
N GLY A 198 5.03 -21.74 -9.43
CA GLY A 198 3.76 -21.91 -8.70
C GLY A 198 2.75 -20.79 -8.93
N PHE A 199 3.17 -19.66 -9.49
CA PHE A 199 2.27 -18.58 -9.89
C PHE A 199 2.01 -18.60 -11.39
N HIS A 200 0.87 -18.09 -11.80
CA HIS A 200 0.57 -17.83 -13.21
C HIS A 200 -0.04 -16.45 -13.40
N ILE A 201 -0.12 -16.01 -14.65
CA ILE A 201 -0.56 -14.65 -14.99
C ILE A 201 -2.08 -14.61 -15.01
N GLU A 202 -2.67 -13.76 -14.18
CA GLU A 202 -4.07 -13.38 -14.31
C GLU A 202 -4.24 -12.48 -15.54
N HIS A 203 -5.12 -12.87 -16.47
CA HIS A 203 -5.23 -12.21 -17.77
C HIS A 203 -5.71 -10.76 -17.72
N LEU A 204 -6.54 -10.39 -16.74
CA LEU A 204 -7.16 -9.07 -16.66
C LEU A 204 -6.20 -8.03 -16.08
N GLU A 205 -5.74 -8.24 -14.86
CA GLU A 205 -4.89 -7.26 -14.17
C GLU A 205 -3.39 -7.44 -14.42
N ARG A 206 -3.00 -8.54 -15.09
CA ARG A 206 -1.60 -8.95 -15.30
C ARG A 206 -0.83 -9.05 -13.99
N GLN A 207 -1.45 -9.69 -13.01
CA GLN A 207 -0.85 -9.98 -11.70
C GLN A 207 -0.49 -11.47 -11.63
N CYS A 208 0.39 -11.81 -10.70
CA CYS A 208 0.71 -13.21 -10.42
C CYS A 208 -0.26 -13.72 -9.37
N VAL A 209 -1.04 -14.73 -9.75
CA VAL A 209 -1.99 -15.39 -8.86
C VAL A 209 -1.52 -16.82 -8.58
N ARG A 210 -1.96 -17.38 -7.46
CA ARG A 210 -1.56 -18.74 -7.08
C ARG A 210 -2.29 -19.77 -7.95
N GLY A 211 -1.52 -20.67 -8.55
CA GLY A 211 -2.04 -21.74 -9.40
C GLY A 211 -2.71 -22.88 -8.62
N TYR A 212 -3.23 -23.86 -9.36
CA TYR A 212 -3.89 -25.04 -8.78
C TYR A 212 -2.97 -25.81 -7.82
N LEU A 213 -3.54 -26.23 -6.68
CA LEU A 213 -2.91 -26.91 -5.55
C LEU A 213 -1.78 -26.16 -4.84
N GLN A 214 -1.55 -24.88 -5.15
CA GLN A 214 -0.63 -24.06 -4.39
C GLN A 214 -1.19 -23.73 -3.01
N ASP A 215 -0.29 -23.58 -2.03
CA ASP A 215 -0.68 -23.20 -0.68
C ASP A 215 -1.28 -21.80 -0.67
N CYS A 216 -2.40 -21.63 0.03
CA CYS A 216 -3.08 -20.37 0.21
C CYS A 216 -3.52 -20.21 1.68
N LYS A 217 -3.92 -18.99 2.05
CA LYS A 217 -4.57 -18.72 3.34
C LYS A 217 -6.04 -18.39 3.10
N ASP A 218 -6.89 -18.87 4.00
CA ASP A 218 -8.33 -18.63 3.92
C ASP A 218 -8.60 -17.12 4.02
N SER A 219 -9.50 -16.61 3.19
CA SER A 219 -9.77 -15.17 2.97
C SER A 219 -10.37 -14.43 4.16
N ASN A 220 -10.52 -15.08 5.32
CA ASN A 220 -10.94 -14.41 6.55
C ASN A 220 -9.79 -13.62 7.19
N ASP A 221 -8.54 -13.86 6.80
CA ASP A 221 -7.46 -12.90 7.01
C ASP A 221 -7.59 -11.83 5.93
N GLU A 222 -8.11 -10.65 6.31
CA GLU A 222 -8.21 -9.45 5.44
C GLU A 222 -6.83 -8.99 4.92
N ASP A 223 -5.74 -9.57 5.43
CA ASP A 223 -4.38 -9.16 5.15
C ASP A 223 -3.61 -10.13 4.22
N ILE A 224 -3.43 -9.68 2.98
CA ILE A 224 -2.15 -9.75 2.26
C ILE A 224 -1.65 -11.17 1.91
N HIS A 225 -2.44 -11.98 1.19
CA HIS A 225 -1.88 -13.07 0.37
C HIS A 225 -2.42 -12.96 -1.05
N PRO A 226 -1.60 -13.17 -2.10
CA PRO A 226 -2.09 -13.20 -3.46
C PRO A 226 -3.17 -14.28 -3.52
N PRO A 227 -4.40 -13.91 -3.91
CA PRO A 227 -5.48 -14.86 -3.95
C PRO A 227 -5.16 -16.00 -4.91
N CYS A 228 -5.86 -17.12 -4.73
CA CYS A 228 -5.98 -18.08 -5.81
C CYS A 228 -6.58 -17.40 -7.04
N ASP A 229 -6.32 -17.93 -8.23
CA ASP A 229 -6.90 -17.40 -9.46
C ASP A 229 -8.43 -17.55 -9.51
N TYR A 230 -9.15 -16.60 -8.91
CA TYR A 230 -10.61 -16.57 -8.89
C TYR A 230 -11.19 -16.44 -10.30
N VAL A 231 -10.52 -15.71 -11.20
CA VAL A 231 -10.92 -15.61 -12.61
C VAL A 231 -10.82 -16.97 -13.30
N GLY A 232 -9.79 -17.74 -12.96
CA GLY A 232 -9.64 -19.15 -13.33
C GLY A 232 -10.50 -20.12 -12.52
N GLY A 233 -11.41 -19.65 -11.64
CA GLY A 233 -12.30 -20.48 -10.82
C GLY A 233 -11.63 -21.22 -9.65
N LEU A 234 -10.42 -20.82 -9.26
CA LEU A 234 -9.73 -21.35 -8.09
C LEU A 234 -10.12 -20.57 -6.83
N HIS A 235 -10.45 -21.30 -5.77
CA HIS A 235 -10.69 -20.77 -4.43
C HIS A 235 -9.71 -21.40 -3.44
N CYS A 236 -9.42 -20.68 -2.35
CA CYS A 236 -8.67 -21.26 -1.25
C CYS A 236 -9.58 -22.22 -0.46
N TYR A 237 -9.30 -23.51 -0.52
CA TYR A 237 -10.00 -24.54 0.25
C TYR A 237 -8.99 -25.47 0.91
N GLN A 238 -9.11 -25.67 2.22
CA GLN A 238 -8.16 -26.47 3.01
C GLN A 238 -6.71 -26.01 2.80
N ARG A 239 -6.50 -24.68 2.77
CA ARG A 239 -5.19 -24.03 2.55
C ARG A 239 -4.54 -24.36 1.20
N ARG A 240 -5.31 -24.82 0.21
CA ARG A 240 -4.84 -25.02 -1.16
C ARG A 240 -5.79 -24.41 -2.19
N CYS A 241 -5.23 -23.89 -3.27
CA CYS A 241 -6.03 -23.41 -4.39
C CYS A 241 -6.68 -24.59 -5.13
N GLN A 242 -8.00 -24.69 -5.05
CA GLN A 242 -8.79 -25.77 -5.62
C GLN A 242 -9.97 -25.21 -6.40
N CYS A 243 -10.54 -25.99 -7.32
CA CYS A 243 -11.72 -25.56 -8.05
C CYS A 243 -12.92 -25.38 -7.13
N TYR A 244 -13.61 -24.25 -7.28
CA TYR A 244 -14.72 -23.85 -6.42
C TYR A 244 -15.81 -24.92 -6.31
N LEU A 245 -16.16 -25.55 -7.44
CA LEU A 245 -17.20 -26.58 -7.49
C LEU A 245 -16.65 -28.00 -7.54
N SER A 246 -15.55 -28.29 -6.84
CA SER A 246 -15.09 -29.68 -6.67
C SER A 246 -16.19 -30.53 -5.99
N PRO A 247 -16.54 -31.72 -6.50
CA PRO A 247 -15.85 -32.52 -7.52
C PRO A 247 -16.39 -32.36 -8.96
N ASP A 248 -17.32 -31.44 -9.21
CA ASP A 248 -17.96 -31.24 -10.50
C ASP A 248 -17.06 -30.50 -11.51
N GLN A 249 -16.01 -29.85 -11.00
CA GLN A 249 -14.94 -29.20 -11.75
C GLN A 249 -13.59 -29.89 -11.54
N ALA A 250 -12.72 -29.78 -12.54
CA ALA A 250 -11.31 -30.08 -12.44
C ALA A 250 -10.46 -28.96 -13.05
N TRP A 251 -9.23 -28.81 -12.58
CA TRP A 251 -8.28 -27.89 -13.18
C TRP A 251 -7.89 -28.37 -14.58
N ASP A 252 -8.17 -27.54 -15.59
CA ASP A 252 -7.80 -27.80 -16.96
C ASP A 252 -6.50 -27.02 -17.30
N PRO A 253 -5.35 -27.70 -17.43
CA PRO A 253 -4.09 -27.04 -17.71
C PRO A 253 -4.02 -26.44 -19.12
N ALA A 254 -4.88 -26.86 -20.06
CA ALA A 254 -4.89 -26.29 -21.40
C ALA A 254 -5.61 -24.93 -21.44
N GLN A 255 -6.64 -24.77 -20.61
CA GLN A 255 -7.39 -23.53 -20.45
C GLN A 255 -6.85 -22.63 -19.34
N LEU A 256 -5.98 -23.15 -18.48
CA LEU A 256 -5.52 -22.50 -17.25
C LEU A 256 -6.70 -22.03 -16.38
N ALA A 257 -7.73 -22.87 -16.28
CA ALA A 257 -8.94 -22.58 -15.53
C ALA A 257 -9.61 -23.86 -15.02
N CYS A 258 -10.44 -23.73 -14.00
CA CYS A 258 -11.35 -24.77 -13.55
C CYS A 258 -12.48 -24.95 -14.55
N ALA A 259 -12.58 -26.17 -15.08
CA ALA A 259 -13.53 -26.52 -16.11
C ALA A 259 -14.44 -27.66 -15.66
N MET A 260 -15.67 -27.63 -16.16
CA MET A 260 -16.74 -28.58 -15.83
C MET A 260 -16.47 -29.93 -16.49
N LEU A 261 -16.63 -31.00 -15.70
CA LEU A 261 -16.46 -32.37 -16.17
C LEU A 261 -17.64 -32.84 -17.03
N GLU A 262 -17.45 -33.96 -17.75
CA GLU A 262 -18.49 -34.57 -18.58
C GLU A 262 -19.77 -34.86 -17.78
N GLY A 263 -20.93 -34.50 -18.34
CA GLY A 263 -22.23 -34.61 -17.71
C GLY A 263 -22.61 -33.45 -16.79
N ARG A 264 -21.72 -32.47 -16.56
CA ARG A 264 -22.00 -31.29 -15.73
C ARG A 264 -22.48 -30.10 -16.54
N GLY A 265 -23.17 -29.17 -15.86
CA GLY A 265 -23.73 -27.98 -16.47
C GLY A 265 -22.66 -27.04 -17.02
N CYS A 266 -22.94 -26.38 -18.14
CA CYS A 266 -22.03 -25.41 -18.76
C CYS A 266 -22.78 -24.22 -19.33
N ALA A 267 -22.07 -23.13 -19.57
CA ALA A 267 -22.60 -21.93 -20.21
C ALA A 267 -22.30 -21.96 -21.71
N LEU A 268 -23.32 -21.73 -22.53
CA LEU A 268 -23.15 -21.56 -23.98
C LEU A 268 -22.57 -20.16 -24.24
N GLU A 269 -21.53 -20.07 -25.08
CA GLU A 269 -20.62 -18.92 -25.30
C GLU A 269 -21.29 -17.54 -25.57
N ASP A 270 -22.59 -17.49 -25.78
CA ASP A 270 -23.31 -16.35 -26.35
C ASP A 270 -23.65 -15.22 -25.34
N LYS A 271 -23.06 -15.23 -24.13
CA LYS A 271 -23.19 -14.11 -23.19
C LYS A 271 -21.89 -13.77 -22.44
N GLN A 272 -21.07 -12.95 -23.11
CA GLN A 272 -20.33 -11.85 -22.47
C GLN A 272 -21.25 -10.71 -21.99
N LEU A 273 -22.59 -10.89 -22.03
CA LEU A 273 -23.60 -9.82 -21.91
C LEU A 273 -23.89 -9.35 -20.47
N TYR A 274 -23.27 -9.95 -19.46
CA TYR A 274 -23.37 -9.48 -18.07
C TYR A 274 -21.98 -9.42 -17.42
N PRO A 275 -21.21 -8.35 -17.65
CA PRO A 275 -19.90 -8.11 -17.03
C PRO A 275 -19.97 -7.82 -15.52
N TRP A 276 -21.05 -8.26 -14.85
CA TRP A 276 -21.31 -8.14 -13.42
C TRP A 276 -21.96 -9.40 -12.84
N LEU A 277 -22.29 -10.40 -13.68
CA LEU A 277 -22.36 -11.79 -13.24
C LEU A 277 -20.94 -12.35 -13.36
N ASP A 278 -20.05 -11.72 -12.62
CA ASP A 278 -18.65 -12.07 -12.57
C ASP A 278 -18.48 -13.48 -11.99
N GLU A 279 -17.44 -14.15 -12.49
CA GLU A 279 -16.65 -15.20 -11.82
C GLU A 279 -16.95 -16.68 -12.00
N TYR A 280 -18.08 -17.13 -12.55
CA TYR A 280 -18.25 -18.57 -12.79
C TYR A 280 -18.61 -18.89 -14.23
N PHE A 281 -17.63 -18.69 -15.13
CA PHE A 281 -17.71 -19.24 -16.48
C PHE A 281 -17.65 -20.77 -16.38
N PHE A 282 -18.81 -21.43 -16.48
CA PHE A 282 -18.91 -22.89 -16.58
C PHE A 282 -18.45 -23.35 -17.97
N ARG A 283 -17.14 -23.29 -18.22
CA ARG A 283 -16.52 -23.83 -19.44
C ARG A 283 -16.36 -25.34 -19.29
N CYS A 284 -16.50 -26.08 -20.39
CA CYS A 284 -16.25 -27.51 -20.38
C CYS A 284 -14.76 -27.82 -20.41
N PHE A 285 -14.36 -28.93 -19.78
CA PHE A 285 -12.98 -29.42 -19.82
C PHE A 285 -12.51 -29.65 -21.27
N THR A 286 -11.23 -29.43 -21.55
CA THR A 286 -10.64 -29.56 -22.89
C THR A 286 -10.99 -30.91 -23.51
N GLY A 287 -11.55 -30.88 -24.72
CA GLY A 287 -12.06 -32.05 -25.43
C GLY A 287 -13.55 -32.33 -25.22
N LEU A 288 -14.24 -31.52 -24.42
CA LEU A 288 -15.70 -31.53 -24.26
C LEU A 288 -16.30 -30.27 -24.88
N GLU A 289 -17.53 -30.41 -25.36
CA GLU A 289 -18.34 -29.32 -25.88
C GLU A 289 -19.55 -29.07 -24.98
N CYS A 290 -19.98 -27.82 -24.87
CA CYS A 290 -21.20 -27.48 -24.15
C CYS A 290 -22.42 -27.70 -25.05
N ILE A 291 -23.17 -28.78 -24.82
CA ILE A 291 -24.33 -29.13 -25.64
C ILE A 291 -25.62 -28.59 -24.99
N PRO A 292 -26.45 -27.79 -25.68
CA PRO A 292 -27.70 -27.26 -25.12
C PRO A 292 -28.59 -28.35 -24.52
N PHE A 293 -29.16 -28.10 -23.34
CA PHE A 293 -30.06 -29.03 -22.67
C PHE A 293 -31.49 -28.49 -22.65
N ASN A 294 -32.46 -29.31 -23.08
CA ASN A 294 -33.90 -29.07 -22.89
C ASN A 294 -34.43 -27.68 -23.27
N GLY A 295 -33.95 -27.08 -24.36
CA GLY A 295 -34.44 -25.78 -24.83
C GLY A 295 -34.00 -24.58 -23.97
N HIS A 296 -33.10 -24.78 -22.99
CA HIS A 296 -32.43 -23.67 -22.32
C HIS A 296 -31.48 -23.00 -23.30
N LYS A 297 -31.65 -21.68 -23.49
CA LYS A 297 -30.89 -20.91 -24.50
C LYS A 297 -29.45 -20.63 -24.07
N TYR A 298 -29.14 -20.70 -22.78
CA TYR A 298 -27.88 -20.23 -22.21
C TYR A 298 -27.10 -21.28 -21.44
N GLU A 299 -27.69 -22.46 -21.26
CA GLU A 299 -27.14 -23.54 -20.45
C GLU A 299 -27.08 -24.81 -21.27
N GLY A 300 -26.04 -25.59 -21.04
CA GLY A 300 -25.84 -26.89 -21.64
C GLY A 300 -25.28 -27.89 -20.66
N ILE A 301 -24.88 -29.03 -21.20
CA ILE A 301 -24.17 -30.08 -20.49
C ILE A 301 -22.89 -30.38 -21.25
N CYS A 302 -21.76 -30.46 -20.54
CA CYS A 302 -20.49 -30.85 -21.13
C CYS A 302 -20.53 -32.31 -21.60
N ARG A 303 -20.27 -32.54 -22.89
CA ARG A 303 -20.23 -33.88 -23.49
C ARG A 303 -19.13 -33.96 -24.52
N ARG A 304 -18.63 -35.17 -24.79
CA ARG A 304 -17.73 -35.37 -25.92
C ARG A 304 -18.47 -35.03 -27.23
N PRO A 305 -17.80 -34.38 -28.19
CA PRO A 305 -18.35 -34.23 -29.53
C PRO A 305 -18.70 -35.63 -30.06
N ALA A 306 -19.84 -35.75 -30.73
CA ALA A 306 -20.19 -37.00 -31.39
C ALA A 306 -19.06 -37.35 -32.36
N THR A 307 -18.41 -38.50 -32.17
CA THR A 307 -17.44 -38.99 -33.14
C THR A 307 -18.19 -39.19 -34.43
N THR A 308 -17.99 -38.30 -35.40
CA THR A 308 -18.41 -38.53 -36.77
C THR A 308 -17.67 -39.78 -37.20
N GLU A 309 -18.36 -40.92 -37.27
CA GLU A 309 -17.80 -42.11 -37.91
C GLU A 309 -17.47 -41.71 -39.36
N ILE A 310 -16.18 -41.56 -39.65
CA ILE A 310 -15.65 -41.27 -40.99
C ILE A 310 -15.55 -42.58 -41.76
#